data_AF-A0A2N9H7A9-F1
#
_entry.id   AF-A0A2N9H7A9-F1
#
_cell.length_a   1.000
_cell.length_b   1.000
_cell.length_c   1.000
_cell.angle_alpha   90.00
_cell.angle_beta   90.00
_cell.angle_gamma   90.00
#
_symmetry.space_group_name_H-M   'P 1'
#
loop_
_entity.id
_entity.type
_entity.pdbx_description
1 polymer ?
#
loop_
_entity_poly.entity_id
_entity_poly.type
_entity_poly.pdbx_seq_one_letter_code
_entity_poly.pdbx_strand_id
1 'polypeptide(L)'
;MKEAEGRAKIEAKQKAKMEAEVAQLQEKVKLFEAKCIQSIGKAREEGKQEVMAMAEVMESATANYTALEQEHFKVLHNMKEAEERAKTEAEQKAMMEAEGKQEVMAGVKAQLQGVFNCGFRDGWKSALRKADVLSSTDMYMRSNTPLPYPEAGLKESDDEDEDDDKDEAEEAEAEQEAQAADPASLATGNPPTPSDWS
;
A
#
# COMPACT_ATOMS: atom_id res chain seq x y z
N MET A 1 -34.44 -104.16 -7.31
CA MET A 1 -35.05 -103.11 -6.45
C MET A 1 -34.07 -102.56 -5.40
N LYS A 2 -33.43 -103.38 -4.57
CA LYS A 2 -32.59 -102.93 -3.44
C LYS A 2 -31.37 -102.06 -3.81
N GLU A 3 -30.75 -102.29 -4.98
CA GLU A 3 -29.56 -101.53 -5.41
C GLU A 3 -29.90 -100.11 -5.92
N ALA A 4 -31.05 -99.96 -6.58
CA ALA A 4 -31.54 -98.66 -7.06
C ALA A 4 -31.92 -97.73 -5.90
N GLU A 5 -32.49 -98.29 -4.82
CA GLU A 5 -32.87 -97.55 -3.61
C GLU A 5 -31.65 -97.04 -2.83
N GLY A 6 -30.56 -97.83 -2.78
CA GLY A 6 -29.29 -97.42 -2.17
C GLY A 6 -28.62 -96.26 -2.90
N ARG A 7 -28.61 -96.28 -4.24
CA ARG A 7 -28.07 -95.18 -5.06
C ARG A 7 -28.89 -93.90 -4.90
N ALA A 8 -30.23 -94.00 -4.90
CA ALA A 8 -31.12 -92.87 -4.68
C ALA A 8 -30.91 -92.19 -3.30
N LYS A 9 -30.64 -92.96 -2.24
CA LYS A 9 -30.32 -92.40 -0.91
C LYS A 9 -29.00 -91.62 -0.86
N ILE A 10 -27.98 -92.06 -1.60
CA ILE A 10 -26.68 -91.37 -1.64
C ILE A 10 -26.80 -90.06 -2.43
N GLU A 11 -27.48 -90.09 -3.57
CA GLU A 11 -27.73 -88.91 -4.40
C GLU A 11 -28.56 -87.85 -3.68
N ALA A 12 -29.65 -88.27 -2.99
CA ALA A 12 -30.45 -87.36 -2.17
C ALA A 12 -29.63 -86.69 -1.06
N LYS A 13 -28.71 -87.42 -0.42
CA LYS A 13 -27.84 -86.88 0.62
C LYS A 13 -26.80 -85.88 0.07
N GLN A 14 -26.23 -86.16 -1.10
CA GLN A 14 -25.35 -85.20 -1.78
C GLN A 14 -26.10 -83.96 -2.25
N LYS A 15 -27.31 -84.13 -2.81
CA LYS A 15 -28.17 -83.02 -3.21
C LYS A 15 -28.48 -82.11 -2.03
N ALA A 16 -28.92 -82.68 -0.90
CA ALA A 16 -29.20 -81.93 0.31
C ALA A 16 -27.97 -81.16 0.83
N LYS A 17 -26.77 -81.76 0.73
CA LYS A 17 -25.53 -81.08 1.10
C LYS A 17 -25.23 -79.88 0.19
N MET A 18 -25.31 -80.06 -1.13
CA MET A 18 -25.09 -78.97 -2.10
C MET A 18 -26.12 -77.85 -1.92
N GLU A 19 -27.38 -78.20 -1.68
CA GLU A 19 -28.47 -77.24 -1.49
C GLU A 19 -28.27 -76.39 -0.22
N ALA A 20 -27.78 -76.99 0.86
CA ALA A 20 -27.40 -76.27 2.08
C ALA A 20 -26.20 -75.33 1.88
N GLU A 21 -25.17 -75.76 1.13
CA GLU A 21 -24.01 -74.91 0.80
C GLU A 21 -24.43 -73.71 -0.08
N VAL A 22 -25.31 -73.93 -1.06
CA VAL A 22 -25.88 -72.84 -1.88
C VAL A 22 -26.68 -71.86 -1.04
N ALA A 23 -27.51 -72.33 -0.10
CA ALA A 23 -28.27 -71.46 0.79
C ALA A 23 -27.34 -70.60 1.68
N GLN A 24 -26.28 -71.19 2.25
CA GLN A 24 -25.30 -70.44 3.04
C GLN A 24 -24.56 -69.40 2.18
N LEU A 25 -24.18 -69.75 0.95
CA LEU A 25 -23.54 -68.81 0.03
C LEU A 25 -24.49 -67.65 -0.32
N GLN A 26 -25.77 -67.92 -0.57
CA GLN A 26 -26.76 -66.89 -0.83
C GLN A 26 -26.92 -65.91 0.34
N GLU A 27 -26.90 -66.39 1.59
CA GLU A 27 -26.93 -65.50 2.77
C GLU A 27 -25.68 -64.63 2.88
N LYS A 28 -24.49 -65.21 2.66
CA LYS A 28 -23.23 -64.46 2.66
C LYS A 28 -23.21 -63.40 1.55
N VAL A 29 -23.71 -63.73 0.37
CA VAL A 29 -23.85 -62.80 -0.76
C VAL A 29 -24.77 -61.64 -0.37
N LYS A 30 -25.94 -61.91 0.20
CA LYS A 30 -26.87 -60.86 0.67
C LYS A 30 -26.24 -59.97 1.74
N LEU A 31 -25.53 -60.54 2.71
CA LEU A 31 -24.84 -59.77 3.75
C LEU A 31 -23.73 -58.90 3.17
N PHE A 32 -22.94 -59.44 2.25
CA PHE A 32 -21.87 -58.71 1.57
C PHE A 32 -22.44 -57.57 0.72
N GLU A 33 -23.52 -57.81 -0.02
CA GLU A 33 -24.22 -56.82 -0.83
C GLU A 33 -24.72 -55.66 0.04
N ALA A 34 -25.37 -55.96 1.18
CA ALA A 34 -25.82 -54.94 2.13
C ALA A 34 -24.66 -54.09 2.69
N LYS A 35 -23.54 -54.73 3.04
CA LYS A 35 -22.33 -54.02 3.52
C LYS A 35 -21.74 -53.12 2.42
N CYS A 36 -21.70 -53.59 1.18
CA CYS A 36 -21.21 -52.81 0.04
C CYS A 36 -22.09 -51.58 -0.20
N ILE A 37 -23.42 -51.74 -0.21
CA ILE A 37 -24.36 -50.62 -0.37
C ILE A 37 -24.17 -49.60 0.77
N GLN A 38 -24.04 -50.07 2.01
CA GLN A 38 -23.83 -49.21 3.17
C GLN A 38 -22.51 -48.43 3.08
N SER A 39 -21.40 -49.09 2.74
CA SER A 39 -20.09 -48.42 2.66
C SER A 39 -20.04 -47.42 1.52
N ILE A 40 -20.61 -47.75 0.36
CA ILE A 40 -20.74 -46.84 -0.79
C ILE A 40 -21.60 -45.63 -0.42
N GLY A 41 -22.73 -45.86 0.27
CA GLY A 41 -23.61 -44.79 0.73
C GLY A 41 -22.92 -43.84 1.70
N LYS A 42 -22.19 -44.39 2.68
CA LYS A 42 -21.43 -43.61 3.64
C LYS A 42 -20.33 -42.78 2.96
N ALA A 43 -19.51 -43.40 2.11
CA ALA A 43 -18.44 -42.70 1.39
C ALA A 43 -18.97 -41.58 0.50
N ARG A 44 -20.14 -41.78 -0.13
CA ARG A 44 -20.80 -40.73 -0.93
C ARG A 44 -21.25 -39.55 -0.07
N GLU A 45 -21.79 -39.81 1.12
CA GLU A 45 -22.26 -38.74 2.00
C GLU A 45 -21.10 -37.96 2.62
N GLU A 46 -20.03 -38.65 3.05
CA GLU A 46 -18.78 -38.02 3.49
C GLU A 46 -18.19 -37.15 2.38
N GLY A 47 -18.13 -37.66 1.14
CA GLY A 47 -17.66 -36.88 0.00
C GLY A 47 -18.51 -35.63 -0.29
N LYS A 48 -19.82 -35.66 -0.07
CA LYS A 48 -20.66 -34.44 -0.17
C LYS A 48 -20.33 -33.44 0.93
N GLN A 49 -20.14 -33.90 2.16
CA GLN A 49 -19.80 -33.01 3.28
C GLN A 49 -18.44 -32.35 3.07
N GLU A 50 -17.44 -33.08 2.58
CA GLU A 50 -16.13 -32.52 2.24
C GLU A 50 -16.23 -31.46 1.14
N VAL A 51 -17.00 -31.72 0.07
CA VAL A 51 -17.23 -30.73 -1.00
C VAL A 51 -17.94 -29.48 -0.47
N MET A 52 -18.96 -29.64 0.39
CA MET A 52 -19.65 -28.49 0.99
C MET A 52 -18.72 -27.68 1.90
N ALA A 53 -17.94 -28.34 2.76
CA ALA A 53 -16.98 -27.66 3.64
C ALA A 53 -15.92 -26.90 2.84
N MET A 54 -15.40 -27.51 1.76
CA MET A 54 -14.45 -26.86 0.86
C MET A 54 -15.06 -25.63 0.17
N ALA A 55 -16.32 -25.72 -0.26
CA ALA A 55 -17.03 -24.59 -0.86
C ALA A 55 -17.23 -23.43 0.14
N GLU A 56 -17.61 -23.73 1.37
CA GLU A 56 -17.76 -22.73 2.44
C GLU A 56 -16.42 -22.04 2.75
N VAL A 57 -15.33 -22.80 2.85
CA VAL A 57 -13.99 -22.24 3.05
C VAL A 57 -13.62 -21.33 1.88
N MET A 58 -13.87 -21.76 0.64
CA MET A 58 -13.57 -20.95 -0.54
C MET A 58 -14.40 -19.66 -0.60
N GLU A 59 -15.69 -19.72 -0.26
CA GLU A 59 -16.57 -18.56 -0.18
C GLU A 59 -16.13 -17.58 0.93
N SER A 60 -15.74 -18.09 2.09
CA SER A 60 -15.19 -17.25 3.15
C SER A 60 -13.87 -16.58 2.75
N ALA A 61 -13.02 -17.28 2.01
CA ALA A 61 -11.76 -16.75 1.52
C ALA A 61 -11.99 -15.63 0.49
N THR A 62 -12.90 -15.80 -0.47
CA THR A 62 -13.22 -14.74 -1.45
C THR A 62 -13.86 -13.52 -0.78
N ALA A 63 -14.76 -13.72 0.19
CA ALA A 63 -15.33 -12.64 0.96
C ALA A 63 -14.27 -11.89 1.78
N ASN A 64 -13.33 -12.60 2.40
CA ASN A 64 -12.24 -11.98 3.15
C ASN A 64 -11.33 -11.12 2.24
N TYR A 65 -10.90 -11.67 1.10
CA TYR A 65 -10.03 -10.94 0.17
C TYR A 65 -10.70 -9.68 -0.40
N THR A 66 -11.99 -9.75 -0.74
CA THR A 66 -12.72 -8.57 -1.24
C THR A 66 -12.90 -7.49 -0.17
N ALA A 67 -13.18 -7.87 1.08
CA ALA A 67 -13.24 -6.94 2.20
C ALA A 67 -11.88 -6.27 2.46
N LEU A 68 -10.78 -7.04 2.39
CA LEU A 68 -9.43 -6.53 2.55
C LEU A 68 -9.06 -5.54 1.44
N GLU A 69 -9.38 -5.86 0.17
CA GLU A 69 -9.15 -4.98 -0.97
C GLU A 69 -9.89 -3.64 -0.83
N GLN A 70 -11.14 -3.67 -0.35
CA GLN A 70 -11.94 -2.47 -0.09
C GLN A 70 -11.34 -1.59 1.01
N GLU A 71 -10.87 -2.20 2.10
CA GLU A 71 -10.20 -1.46 3.19
C GLU A 71 -8.90 -0.80 2.70
N HIS A 72 -8.08 -1.51 1.91
CA HIS A 72 -6.89 -0.92 1.31
C HIS A 72 -7.21 0.27 0.41
N PHE A 73 -8.23 0.15 -0.44
CA PHE A 73 -8.65 1.24 -1.30
C PHE A 73 -9.12 2.47 -0.49
N LYS A 74 -9.90 2.24 0.58
CA LYS A 74 -10.38 3.28 1.47
C LYS A 74 -9.24 3.99 2.21
N VAL A 75 -8.24 3.26 2.71
CA VAL A 75 -7.06 3.85 3.36
C VAL A 75 -6.27 4.72 2.38
N LEU A 76 -6.03 4.25 1.16
CA LEU A 76 -5.36 5.02 0.11
C LEU A 76 -6.11 6.31 -0.23
N HIS A 77 -7.44 6.23 -0.36
CA HIS A 77 -8.26 7.42 -0.59
C HIS A 77 -8.13 8.45 0.54
N ASN A 78 -8.28 8.01 1.80
CA ASN A 78 -8.20 8.89 2.96
C ASN A 78 -6.82 9.54 3.09
N MET A 79 -5.75 8.77 2.83
CA MET A 79 -4.39 9.27 2.87
C MET A 79 -4.16 10.35 1.80
N LYS A 80 -4.63 10.12 0.58
CA LYS A 80 -4.56 11.10 -0.52
C LYS A 80 -5.34 12.38 -0.19
N GLU A 81 -6.53 12.26 0.39
CA GLU A 81 -7.31 13.42 0.82
C GLU A 81 -6.62 14.20 1.94
N ALA A 82 -5.97 13.51 2.88
CA ALA A 82 -5.21 14.12 3.96
C ALA A 82 -3.96 14.84 3.44
N GLU A 83 -3.26 14.26 2.46
CA GLU A 83 -2.12 14.86 1.78
C GLU A 83 -2.49 16.16 1.06
N GLU A 84 -3.54 16.15 0.23
CA GLU A 84 -4.01 17.36 -0.47
C GLU A 84 -4.47 18.45 0.50
N ARG A 85 -5.13 18.05 1.61
CA ARG A 85 -5.51 18.99 2.67
C ARG A 85 -4.29 19.59 3.36
N ALA A 86 -3.28 18.78 3.68
CA ALA A 86 -2.05 19.25 4.32
C ALA A 86 -1.28 20.20 3.39
N LYS A 87 -1.21 19.89 2.10
CA LYS A 87 -0.57 20.73 1.08
C LYS A 87 -1.23 22.10 0.97
N THR A 88 -2.57 22.13 0.86
CA THR A 88 -3.32 23.39 0.77
C THR A 88 -3.27 24.21 2.06
N GLU A 89 -3.28 23.58 3.23
CA GLU A 89 -3.11 24.27 4.52
C GLU A 89 -1.71 24.86 4.68
N ALA A 90 -0.67 24.13 4.26
CA ALA A 90 0.70 24.63 4.29
C ALA A 90 0.88 25.85 3.38
N GLU A 91 0.34 25.82 2.16
CA GLU A 91 0.37 26.94 1.23
C GLU A 91 -0.36 28.17 1.78
N GLN A 92 -1.57 27.99 2.32
CA GLN A 92 -2.33 29.09 2.95
C GLN A 92 -1.58 29.69 4.14
N LYS A 93 -0.94 28.85 4.96
CA LYS A 93 -0.16 29.31 6.12
C LYS A 93 1.07 30.11 5.67
N ALA A 94 1.78 29.65 4.65
CA ALA A 94 2.93 30.37 4.08
C ALA A 94 2.52 31.75 3.55
N MET A 95 1.39 31.83 2.84
CA MET A 95 0.84 33.11 2.37
C MET A 95 0.52 34.07 3.52
N MET A 96 -0.19 33.60 4.55
CA MET A 96 -0.51 34.43 5.72
C MET A 96 0.74 34.87 6.50
N GLU A 97 1.77 34.02 6.59
CA GLU A 97 3.03 34.37 7.24
C GLU A 97 3.81 35.42 6.45
N ALA A 98 3.88 35.29 5.12
CA ALA A 98 4.53 36.26 4.24
C ALA A 98 3.86 37.63 4.33
N GLU A 99 2.52 37.67 4.25
CA GLU A 99 1.74 38.92 4.43
C GLU A 99 1.95 39.52 5.82
N GLY A 100 1.94 38.70 6.88
CA GLY A 100 2.19 39.15 8.25
C GLY A 100 3.59 39.73 8.43
N LYS A 101 4.63 39.10 7.87
CA LYS A 101 6.00 39.63 7.86
C LYS A 101 6.07 40.97 7.12
N GLN A 102 5.41 41.07 5.96
CA GLN A 102 5.38 42.30 5.17
C GLN A 102 4.71 43.45 5.92
N GLU A 103 3.57 43.22 6.56
CA GLU A 103 2.86 44.23 7.34
C GLU A 103 3.70 44.73 8.54
N VAL A 104 4.32 43.80 9.28
CA VAL A 104 5.21 44.14 10.41
C VAL A 104 6.39 44.97 9.93
N MET A 105 7.04 44.58 8.83
CA MET A 105 8.16 45.32 8.25
C MET A 105 7.75 46.72 7.78
N ALA A 106 6.59 46.85 7.14
CA ALA A 106 6.04 48.14 6.73
C ALA A 106 5.78 49.06 7.94
N GLY A 107 5.21 48.52 9.03
CA GLY A 107 4.99 49.23 10.28
C GLY A 107 6.29 49.72 10.93
N VAL A 108 7.31 48.85 11.02
CA VAL A 108 8.63 49.20 11.56
C VAL A 108 9.30 50.29 10.72
N LYS A 109 9.26 50.18 9.38
CA LYS A 109 9.80 51.20 8.48
C LYS A 109 9.11 52.56 8.68
N ALA A 110 7.78 52.57 8.78
CA ALA A 110 7.01 53.79 9.03
C ALA A 110 7.36 54.44 10.38
N GLN A 111 7.48 53.63 11.45
CA GLN A 111 7.89 54.11 12.76
C GLN A 111 9.28 54.73 12.74
N LEU A 112 10.25 54.03 12.13
CA LEU A 112 11.64 54.47 12.05
C LEU A 112 11.79 55.74 11.22
N GLN A 113 11.10 55.82 10.07
CA GLN A 113 11.05 57.03 9.26
C GLN A 113 10.42 58.20 10.04
N GLY A 114 9.39 57.94 10.85
CA GLY A 114 8.79 58.94 11.73
C GLY A 114 9.78 59.53 12.73
N VAL A 115 10.55 58.68 13.41
CA VAL A 115 11.58 59.09 14.38
C VAL A 115 12.73 59.83 13.70
N PHE A 116 13.19 59.34 12.54
CA PHE A 116 14.24 60.02 11.76
C PHE A 116 13.80 61.42 11.32
N ASN A 117 12.61 61.54 10.74
CA ASN A 117 12.07 62.81 10.26
C ASN A 117 11.82 63.80 11.40
N CYS A 118 11.38 63.35 12.58
CA CYS A 118 11.21 64.26 13.71
C CYS A 118 12.56 64.76 14.24
N GLY A 119 13.54 63.87 14.43
CA GLY A 119 14.87 64.24 14.90
C GLY A 119 15.61 65.19 13.95
N PHE A 120 15.58 64.89 12.64
CA PHE A 120 16.18 65.76 11.63
C PHE A 120 15.56 67.16 11.64
N ARG A 121 14.22 67.23 11.64
CA ARG A 121 13.49 68.50 11.67
C ARG A 121 13.85 69.32 12.90
N ASP A 122 13.95 68.69 14.06
CA ASP A 122 14.25 69.37 15.31
C ASP A 122 15.71 69.88 15.33
N GLY A 123 16.65 69.08 14.81
CA GLY A 123 18.05 69.47 14.62
C GLY A 123 18.21 70.63 13.64
N TRP A 124 17.54 70.57 12.49
CA TRP A 124 17.57 71.62 11.46
C TRP A 124 16.96 72.94 11.97
N LYS A 125 15.78 72.89 12.61
CA LYS A 125 15.16 74.07 13.24
C LYS A 125 16.06 74.69 14.31
N SER A 126 16.78 73.86 15.07
CA SER A 126 17.76 74.34 16.06
C SER A 126 18.93 75.06 15.39
N ALA A 127 19.48 74.50 14.31
CA ALA A 127 20.56 75.12 13.54
C ALA A 127 20.14 76.47 12.91
N LEU A 128 18.95 76.55 12.31
CA LEU A 128 18.42 77.80 11.75
C LEU A 128 18.27 78.91 12.79
N ARG A 129 17.79 78.56 14.01
CA ARG A 129 17.73 79.52 15.13
C ARG A 129 19.11 80.00 15.57
N LYS A 130 20.11 79.11 15.61
CA LYS A 130 21.50 79.48 15.96
C LYS A 130 22.16 80.38 14.91
N ALA A 131 21.71 80.30 13.66
CA ALA A 131 22.22 81.10 12.55
C ALA A 131 21.42 82.40 12.32
N ASP A 132 20.54 82.80 13.25
CA ASP A 132 19.67 83.98 13.15
C ASP A 132 18.79 84.04 11.88
N VAL A 133 18.42 82.86 11.33
CA VAL A 133 17.50 82.79 10.19
C VAL A 133 16.07 83.03 10.67
N LEU A 134 15.41 84.07 10.12
CA LEU A 134 14.03 84.41 10.44
C LEU A 134 13.07 83.28 10.07
N SER A 135 12.06 83.05 10.90
CA SER A 135 11.06 81.98 10.70
C SER A 135 10.19 82.17 9.44
N SER A 136 10.21 83.34 8.82
CA SER A 136 9.49 83.63 7.57
C SER A 136 10.28 83.28 6.30
N THR A 137 11.55 82.89 6.42
CA THR A 137 12.38 82.53 5.27
C THR A 137 11.96 81.18 4.68
N ASP A 138 12.04 81.04 3.36
CA ASP A 138 11.73 79.79 2.63
C ASP A 138 12.46 78.56 3.23
N MET A 139 13.69 78.75 3.70
CA MET A 139 14.47 77.73 4.41
C MET A 139 13.79 77.17 5.67
N TYR A 140 13.05 78.01 6.41
CA TYR A 140 12.30 77.57 7.59
C TYR A 140 11.05 76.79 7.18
N MET A 141 10.36 77.21 6.11
CA MET A 141 9.17 76.55 5.59
C MET A 141 9.47 75.14 5.04
N ARG A 142 10.63 74.96 4.39
CA ARG A 142 11.10 73.64 3.92
C ARG A 142 11.42 72.64 5.04
N SER A 143 11.56 73.09 6.28
CA SER A 143 11.87 72.23 7.44
C SER A 143 10.77 71.20 7.75
N ASN A 144 9.56 71.37 7.20
CA ASN A 144 8.44 70.46 7.44
C ASN A 144 8.26 69.41 6.32
N THR A 145 9.02 69.50 5.24
CA THR A 145 9.00 68.50 4.17
C THR A 145 9.66 67.22 4.69
N PRO A 146 8.96 66.08 4.74
CA PRO A 146 9.56 64.82 5.18
C PRO A 146 10.74 64.44 4.28
N LEU A 147 11.81 63.94 4.88
CA LEU A 147 12.91 63.35 4.12
C LEU A 147 12.59 61.88 3.82
N PRO A 148 12.98 61.40 2.62
CA PRO A 148 12.96 59.98 2.35
C PRO A 148 13.92 59.26 3.30
N TYR A 149 13.50 58.11 3.81
CA TYR A 149 14.38 57.27 4.63
C TYR A 149 15.45 56.63 3.73
N PRO A 150 16.73 56.60 4.13
CA PRO A 150 17.79 56.04 3.30
C PRO A 150 17.62 54.53 3.12
N GLU A 151 17.71 54.05 1.88
CA GLU A 151 17.61 52.63 1.48
C GLU A 151 18.90 51.85 1.77
N ALA A 152 19.61 52.17 2.84
CA ALA A 152 20.91 51.58 3.14
C ALA A 152 20.77 50.09 3.52
N GLY A 153 20.94 49.21 2.53
CA GLY A 153 21.25 47.79 2.72
C GLY A 153 20.16 46.92 3.35
N LEU A 154 18.91 47.40 3.43
CA LEU A 154 17.76 46.56 3.74
C LEU A 154 17.51 45.64 2.53
N LYS A 155 18.30 44.57 2.40
CA LYS A 155 17.89 43.44 1.58
C LYS A 155 16.55 43.00 2.14
N GLU A 156 15.49 43.15 1.36
CA GLU A 156 14.32 42.30 1.49
C GLU A 156 14.89 40.89 1.54
N SER A 157 14.76 40.23 2.68
CA SER A 157 15.31 38.91 2.88
C SER A 157 14.62 38.02 1.85
N ASP A 158 15.31 37.80 0.74
CA ASP A 158 15.04 36.75 -0.22
C ASP A 158 15.24 35.45 0.57
N ASP A 159 14.14 34.76 0.90
CA ASP A 159 14.20 33.37 1.34
C ASP A 159 14.68 32.60 0.10
N GLU A 160 15.99 32.40 -0.02
CA GLU A 160 16.57 31.42 -0.94
C GLU A 160 16.22 30.01 -0.42
N ASP A 161 14.95 29.62 -0.53
CA ASP A 161 14.53 28.21 -0.50
C ASP A 161 14.79 27.63 -1.90
N GLU A 162 16.07 27.43 -2.22
CA GLU A 162 16.46 26.44 -3.23
C GLU A 162 16.38 25.04 -2.60
N ASP A 163 15.16 24.56 -2.35
CA ASP A 163 14.92 23.12 -2.29
C ASP A 163 14.99 22.58 -3.73
N ASP A 164 16.23 22.37 -4.22
CA ASP A 164 16.51 21.45 -5.32
C ASP A 164 16.29 20.01 -4.80
N ASP A 165 15.03 19.66 -4.54
CA ASP A 165 14.57 18.28 -4.40
C ASP A 165 14.64 17.64 -5.79
N LYS A 166 15.88 17.35 -6.18
CA LYS A 166 16.19 16.52 -7.32
C LYS A 166 15.93 15.07 -6.93
N ASP A 167 14.66 14.68 -7.02
CA ASP A 167 14.24 13.28 -7.08
C ASP A 167 14.85 12.64 -8.34
N GLU A 168 16.13 12.26 -8.28
CA GLU A 168 16.63 11.13 -9.07
C GLU A 168 16.31 9.86 -8.29
N ALA A 169 15.04 9.46 -8.38
CA ALA A 169 14.67 8.06 -8.29
C ALA A 169 15.29 7.34 -9.50
N GLU A 170 16.57 6.96 -9.41
CA GLU A 170 17.12 5.95 -10.32
C GLU A 170 16.34 4.65 -10.10
N GLU A 171 15.64 4.26 -11.15
CA GLU A 171 15.02 2.96 -11.30
C GLU A 171 16.04 1.86 -10.99
N ALA A 172 15.75 1.08 -9.97
CA ALA A 172 16.39 -0.22 -9.81
C ALA A 172 15.85 -1.16 -10.91
N GLU A 173 16.46 -1.13 -12.09
CA GLU A 173 16.37 -2.22 -13.05
C GLU A 173 17.05 -3.45 -12.45
N ALA A 174 16.22 -4.36 -11.96
CA ALA A 174 16.61 -5.73 -11.69
C ALA A 174 16.68 -6.50 -13.02
N GLU A 175 17.82 -6.44 -13.70
CA GLU A 175 18.12 -7.38 -14.79
C GLU A 175 19.10 -8.47 -14.32
N GLN A 176 18.56 -9.68 -14.28
CA GLN A 176 19.31 -10.92 -14.23
C GLN A 176 20.08 -11.10 -15.54
N GLU A 177 21.39 -11.35 -15.49
CA GLU A 177 22.02 -12.36 -16.37
C GLU A 177 23.45 -12.65 -15.94
N ALA A 178 23.66 -13.79 -15.28
CA ALA A 178 24.97 -14.39 -15.13
C ALA A 178 25.32 -15.13 -16.43
N GLN A 179 25.91 -14.43 -17.41
CA GLN A 179 26.65 -15.06 -18.50
C GLN A 179 28.15 -15.03 -18.20
N ALA A 180 28.63 -16.08 -17.54
CA ALA A 180 30.03 -16.47 -17.65
C ALA A 180 30.17 -17.34 -18.91
N ALA A 181 30.44 -16.70 -20.05
CA ALA A 181 30.88 -17.38 -21.25
C ALA A 181 32.41 -17.35 -21.34
N ASP A 182 33.05 -18.37 -20.77
CA ASP A 182 34.23 -18.98 -21.39
C ASP A 182 34.17 -20.49 -21.10
N PRO A 183 34.13 -21.32 -22.14
CA PRO A 183 35.31 -22.16 -22.33
C PRO A 183 35.60 -22.46 -23.80
N ALA A 184 36.72 -21.95 -24.29
CA ALA A 184 37.46 -22.65 -25.35
C ALA A 184 38.26 -23.81 -24.75
N SER A 185 37.74 -25.05 -24.81
CA SER A 185 38.54 -26.29 -25.01
C SER A 185 37.66 -27.51 -25.28
N LEU A 186 37.85 -28.07 -26.47
CA LEU A 186 37.32 -29.34 -26.98
C LEU A 186 37.86 -30.54 -26.17
N ALA A 187 37.02 -31.57 -25.90
CA ALA A 187 37.35 -32.99 -26.05
C ALA A 187 36.21 -33.94 -25.64
N THR A 188 35.57 -34.54 -26.65
CA THR A 188 35.17 -35.97 -26.76
C THR A 188 34.57 -36.73 -25.56
N GLY A 189 33.33 -37.22 -25.71
CA GLY A 189 32.84 -38.43 -25.02
C GLY A 189 31.32 -38.58 -25.00
N ASN A 190 30.78 -39.48 -25.84
CA ASN A 190 29.36 -39.84 -25.93
C ASN A 190 28.87 -40.74 -24.74
N PRO A 191 27.55 -41.05 -24.61
CA PRO A 191 26.77 -41.05 -23.34
C PRO A 191 26.51 -42.45 -22.74
N PRO A 192 25.74 -42.52 -21.63
CA PRO A 192 24.56 -43.40 -21.66
C PRO A 192 23.31 -42.86 -20.93
N THR A 193 22.13 -43.06 -21.53
CA THR A 193 20.85 -43.35 -20.84
C THR A 193 20.86 -44.81 -20.32
N PRO A 194 19.92 -45.33 -19.48
CA PRO A 194 18.68 -44.78 -18.91
C PRO A 194 18.48 -45.13 -17.39
N SER A 195 17.36 -44.73 -16.76
CA SER A 195 16.52 -45.52 -15.81
C SER A 195 15.45 -44.59 -15.21
N ASP A 196 14.16 -44.77 -15.54
CA ASP A 196 13.17 -45.57 -14.80
C ASP A 196 12.92 -45.07 -13.37
N TRP A 197 11.77 -44.41 -13.18
CA TRP A 197 11.16 -44.19 -11.87
C TRP A 197 9.88 -45.04 -11.82
N SER A 198 9.91 -46.05 -10.94
CA SER A 198 8.71 -46.68 -10.38
C SER A 198 8.13 -45.83 -9.26
#